data_AF-A0AAV1I4I2-F1
#
_entry.id   AF-A0AAV1I4I2-F1
#
_cell.length_a   1.000
_cell.length_b   1.000
_cell.length_c   1.000
_cell.angle_alpha   90.00
_cell.angle_beta   90.00
_cell.angle_gamma   90.00
#
_symmetry.space_group_name_H-M   'P 1'
#
loop_
_entity.id
_entity.type
_entity.pdbx_description
1 polymer ?
#
loop_
_entity_poly.entity_id
_entity_poly.type
_entity_poly.pdbx_seq_one_letter_code
_entity_poly.pdbx_strand_id
1 'polypeptide(L)'
;MASRALQDTLRNADTTTDVPNMIKGKVLGQQGTLYSFLQSIDGPDAVMYLGIGSVTALVVSRLRISGSVLVGLGAGAILVYLIAARNQDKLRSRNEALLYRLQSLDYITKVTHPNLYLEPDIIDSFADNIDMRSYAMDSFDRALALSDSFARLKRDVELGTEMCQRDIETADGLRKAVLNHVYEIDFNLPNSRSIQNKLYSAVSRLEDLLLDLLEEMQKRCSGKRRRLQATPPLPADAYTDGVLY
;
A
#
# COMPACT_ATOMS: atom_id res chain seq x y z
N MET A 1 42.04 25.48 13.59
CA MET A 1 41.86 24.45 14.63
C MET A 1 40.40 23.94 14.69
N ALA A 2 39.80 23.58 13.54
CA ALA A 2 38.40 23.14 13.46
C ALA A 2 38.24 21.89 12.56
N SER A 3 39.31 21.09 12.44
CA SER A 3 39.34 19.91 11.55
C SER A 3 39.51 18.59 12.29
N ARG A 4 39.72 18.61 13.62
CA ARG A 4 39.86 17.38 14.43
C ARG A 4 38.55 16.95 15.10
N ALA A 5 37.68 17.92 15.46
CA ALA A 5 36.38 17.62 16.06
C ALA A 5 35.39 16.91 15.11
N LEU A 6 35.59 17.02 13.78
CA LEU A 6 34.75 16.38 12.77
C LEU A 6 35.27 15.00 12.33
N GLN A 7 36.53 14.68 12.63
CA GLN A 7 37.11 13.36 12.38
C GLN A 7 36.79 12.36 13.49
N ASP A 8 36.65 12.83 14.73
CA ASP A 8 36.27 11.97 15.87
C ASP A 8 34.78 11.61 15.86
N THR A 9 33.93 12.38 15.17
CA THR A 9 32.51 12.05 14.98
C THR A 9 32.27 11.01 13.88
N LEU A 10 33.18 10.89 12.90
CA LEU A 10 33.09 9.88 11.84
C LEU A 10 33.76 8.54 12.20
N ARG A 11 34.51 8.48 13.31
CA ARG A 11 35.22 7.25 13.74
C ARG A 11 34.43 6.36 14.71
N ASN A 12 33.32 6.86 15.26
CA ASN A 12 32.45 6.11 16.17
C ASN A 12 31.15 5.59 15.53
N ALA A 13 31.02 5.69 14.20
CA ALA A 13 29.85 5.20 13.47
C ALA A 13 30.02 3.76 12.93
N ASP A 14 31.09 3.06 13.32
CA ASP A 14 31.50 1.77 12.73
C ASP A 14 31.65 0.66 13.79
N THR A 15 30.65 0.50 14.65
CA THR A 15 30.45 -0.72 15.48
C THR A 15 29.02 -0.80 15.98
N THR A 16 28.09 -1.21 15.11
CA THR A 16 26.87 -1.96 15.48
C THR A 16 26.37 -2.68 14.24
N THR A 17 27.08 -3.73 13.84
CA THR A 17 26.50 -4.83 13.07
C THR A 17 25.52 -5.58 13.96
N ASP A 18 24.31 -5.03 14.14
CA ASP A 18 23.13 -5.79 14.51
C ASP A 18 22.18 -5.75 13.33
N VAL A 19 22.50 -6.58 12.33
CA VAL A 19 21.53 -7.01 11.33
C VAL A 19 20.55 -7.91 12.09
N PRO A 20 19.28 -7.51 12.28
CA PRO A 20 18.31 -8.42 12.89
C PRO A 20 18.21 -9.65 11.98
N ASN A 21 18.52 -10.80 12.59
CA ASN A 21 18.31 -12.16 12.10
C ASN A 21 16.82 -12.42 11.79
N MET A 22 16.25 -11.74 10.80
CA MET A 22 14.89 -11.92 10.30
C MET A 22 14.87 -12.43 8.85
N ILE A 23 15.87 -13.22 8.47
CA ILE A 23 15.73 -14.16 7.33
C ILE A 23 16.29 -15.53 7.74
N LYS A 24 15.80 -16.05 8.88
CA LYS A 24 15.38 -17.47 8.91
C LYS A 24 13.91 -17.52 8.49
N GLY A 25 13.65 -17.00 7.29
CA GLY A 25 12.43 -17.30 6.57
C GLY A 25 12.43 -18.80 6.37
N LYS A 26 11.61 -19.49 7.18
CA LYS A 26 11.30 -20.90 7.07
C LYS A 26 11.17 -21.28 5.60
N VAL A 27 12.23 -21.91 5.09
CA VAL A 27 12.12 -22.94 4.07
C VAL A 27 11.28 -24.04 4.72
N LEU A 28 9.96 -23.87 4.67
CA LEU A 28 9.00 -24.91 4.96
C LEU A 28 8.15 -25.06 3.72
N GLY A 29 8.73 -25.78 2.76
CA GLY A 29 7.96 -26.85 2.15
C GLY A 29 7.43 -27.73 3.28
N GLN A 30 6.26 -27.37 3.81
CA GLN A 30 5.55 -28.18 4.77
C GLN A 30 4.15 -28.27 4.23
N GLN A 31 3.81 -29.47 3.79
CA GLN A 31 2.46 -29.95 3.66
C GLN A 31 1.76 -29.69 5.00
N GLY A 32 1.17 -28.50 5.13
CA GLY A 32 0.44 -28.08 6.31
C GLY A 32 -0.86 -28.85 6.35
N THR A 33 -0.83 -30.04 6.92
CA THR A 33 -2.00 -30.76 7.41
C THR A 33 -2.94 -29.78 8.12
N LEU A 34 -4.25 -29.94 7.91
CA LEU A 34 -5.37 -29.13 8.46
C LEU A 34 -5.16 -28.63 9.91
N TYR A 35 -4.41 -29.40 10.70
CA TYR A 35 -3.95 -29.11 12.05
C TYR A 35 -3.17 -27.80 12.21
N SER A 36 -2.30 -27.43 11.26
CA SER A 36 -1.51 -26.19 11.35
C SER A 36 -2.34 -24.93 11.08
N PHE A 37 -3.43 -25.07 10.33
CA PHE A 37 -4.38 -23.97 10.07
C PHE A 37 -5.27 -23.73 11.30
N LEU A 38 -5.66 -24.79 12.02
CA LEU A 38 -6.40 -24.67 13.28
C LEU A 38 -5.60 -23.99 14.40
N GLN A 39 -4.28 -24.11 14.37
CA GLN A 39 -3.40 -23.55 15.41
C GLN A 39 -3.01 -22.09 15.17
N SER A 40 -3.25 -21.55 13.97
CA SER A 40 -2.94 -20.15 13.61
C SER A 40 -4.14 -19.21 13.74
N ILE A 41 -5.29 -19.69 14.20
CA ILE A 41 -6.48 -18.87 14.39
C ILE A 41 -6.41 -18.22 15.77
N ASP A 42 -6.41 -16.89 15.79
CA ASP A 42 -6.47 -16.10 17.03
C ASP A 42 -7.73 -16.44 17.84
N GLY A 43 -7.60 -16.48 19.17
CA GLY A 43 -8.65 -16.92 20.10
C GLY A 43 -10.08 -16.39 19.81
N PRO A 44 -10.29 -15.09 19.52
CA PRO A 44 -11.63 -14.58 19.20
C PRO A 44 -12.20 -15.10 17.86
N ASP A 45 -11.37 -15.28 16.85
CA ASP A 45 -11.80 -15.80 15.54
C ASP A 45 -12.15 -17.29 15.64
N ALA A 46 -11.45 -18.06 16.48
CA ALA A 46 -11.73 -19.49 16.70
C ALA A 46 -13.14 -19.72 17.28
N VAL A 47 -13.57 -18.86 18.20
CA VAL A 47 -14.92 -18.91 18.79
C VAL A 47 -15.98 -18.59 17.74
N MET A 48 -15.72 -17.62 16.85
CA MET A 48 -16.63 -17.29 15.76
C MET A 48 -16.77 -18.45 14.76
N TYR A 49 -15.67 -19.11 14.39
CA TYR A 49 -15.71 -20.28 13.50
C TYR A 49 -16.40 -21.49 14.14
N LEU A 50 -16.21 -21.73 15.45
CA LEU A 50 -16.96 -22.73 16.21
C LEU A 50 -18.46 -22.41 16.28
N GLY A 51 -18.80 -21.13 16.44
CA GLY A 51 -20.17 -20.64 16.39
C GLY A 51 -20.83 -20.93 15.04
N ILE A 52 -20.17 -20.58 13.94
CA ILE A 52 -20.66 -20.88 12.58
C ILE A 52 -20.79 -22.39 12.40
N GLY A 53 -19.78 -23.17 12.77
CA GLY A 53 -19.80 -24.64 12.64
C GLY A 53 -20.96 -25.28 13.42
N SER A 54 -21.20 -24.86 14.65
CA SER A 54 -22.29 -25.39 15.49
C SER A 54 -23.68 -25.04 14.94
N VAL A 55 -23.90 -23.80 14.48
CA VAL A 55 -25.16 -23.38 13.84
C VAL A 55 -25.39 -24.18 12.57
N THR A 56 -24.35 -24.37 11.76
CA THR A 56 -24.45 -25.14 10.50
C THR A 56 -24.78 -26.61 10.80
N ALA A 57 -24.16 -27.22 11.81
CA ALA A 57 -24.46 -28.59 12.24
C ALA A 57 -25.88 -28.74 12.79
N LEU A 58 -26.39 -27.75 13.52
CA LEU A 58 -27.77 -27.71 14.01
C LEU A 58 -28.79 -27.62 12.86
N VAL A 59 -28.52 -26.77 11.88
CA VAL A 59 -29.36 -26.63 10.68
C VAL A 59 -29.35 -27.92 9.85
N VAL A 60 -28.18 -28.53 9.67
CA VAL A 60 -28.01 -29.80 8.95
C VAL A 60 -28.70 -30.97 9.67
N SER A 61 -28.65 -31.03 10.99
CA SER A 61 -29.31 -32.10 11.77
C SER A 61 -30.84 -32.00 11.78
N ARG A 62 -31.39 -30.79 11.60
CA ARG A 62 -32.84 -30.55 11.53
C ARG A 62 -33.40 -30.74 10.12
N LEU A 63 -32.60 -30.56 9.09
CA LEU A 63 -32.98 -30.79 7.70
C LEU A 63 -32.68 -32.25 7.32
N ARG A 64 -33.66 -32.99 6.80
CA ARG A 64 -33.42 -34.31 6.17
C ARG A 64 -32.70 -34.11 4.85
N ILE A 65 -31.43 -33.76 4.92
CA ILE A 65 -30.60 -33.46 3.76
C ILE A 65 -30.31 -34.76 3.02
N SER A 66 -30.71 -34.82 1.75
CA SER A 66 -30.38 -35.92 0.84
C SER A 66 -28.85 -36.00 0.66
N GLY A 67 -28.28 -37.21 0.59
CA GLY A 67 -26.84 -37.41 0.40
C GLY A 67 -26.27 -36.68 -0.83
N SER A 68 -27.10 -36.44 -1.85
CA SER A 68 -26.76 -35.62 -3.02
C SER A 68 -26.41 -34.17 -2.69
N VAL A 69 -27.07 -33.56 -1.71
CA VAL A 69 -26.80 -32.17 -1.27
C VAL A 69 -25.47 -32.11 -0.52
N LEU A 70 -25.13 -33.14 0.26
CA LEU A 70 -23.87 -33.21 1.00
C LEU A 70 -22.66 -33.32 0.04
N VAL A 71 -22.80 -34.14 -1.01
CA VAL A 71 -21.80 -34.24 -2.09
C VAL A 71 -21.69 -32.92 -2.85
N GLY A 72 -22.82 -32.25 -3.14
CA GLY A 72 -22.83 -30.93 -3.77
C GLY A 72 -22.13 -29.86 -2.94
N LEU A 73 -22.34 -29.86 -1.61
CA LEU A 73 -21.68 -28.96 -0.67
C LEU A 73 -20.16 -29.22 -0.61
N GLY A 74 -19.76 -30.49 -0.57
CA GLY A 74 -18.35 -30.89 -0.62
C GLY A 74 -17.65 -30.46 -1.91
N ALA A 75 -18.28 -30.72 -3.06
CA ALA A 75 -17.75 -30.28 -4.36
C ALA A 75 -17.67 -28.75 -4.47
N GLY A 76 -18.69 -28.03 -3.96
CA GLY A 76 -18.69 -26.57 -3.90
C GLY A 76 -17.57 -26.00 -3.03
N ALA A 77 -17.34 -26.58 -1.85
CA ALA A 77 -16.25 -26.19 -0.96
C ALA A 77 -14.87 -26.41 -1.62
N ILE A 78 -14.68 -27.53 -2.31
CA ILE A 78 -13.45 -27.83 -3.06
C ILE A 78 -13.26 -26.80 -4.20
N LEU A 79 -14.32 -26.48 -4.94
CA LEU A 79 -14.25 -25.50 -6.03
C LEU A 79 -13.87 -24.11 -5.53
N VAL A 80 -14.52 -23.65 -4.46
CA VAL A 80 -14.21 -22.35 -3.82
C VAL A 80 -12.77 -22.33 -3.32
N TYR A 81 -12.30 -23.41 -2.69
CA TYR A 81 -10.92 -23.53 -2.25
C TYR A 81 -9.92 -23.42 -3.41
N LEU A 82 -10.16 -24.12 -4.53
CA LEU A 82 -9.28 -24.05 -5.71
C LEU A 82 -9.23 -22.65 -6.33
N ILE A 83 -10.36 -21.94 -6.38
CA ILE A 83 -10.42 -20.56 -6.86
C ILE A 83 -9.67 -19.64 -5.90
N ALA A 84 -9.87 -19.78 -4.60
CA ALA A 84 -9.19 -19.00 -3.58
C ALA A 84 -7.67 -19.21 -3.61
N ALA A 85 -7.21 -20.47 -3.69
CA ALA A 85 -5.79 -20.82 -3.78
C ALA A 85 -5.13 -20.21 -5.03
N ARG A 86 -5.75 -20.36 -6.21
CA ARG A 86 -5.24 -19.76 -7.45
C ARG A 86 -5.15 -18.23 -7.39
N ASN A 87 -6.11 -17.59 -6.72
CA ASN A 87 -6.10 -16.15 -6.55
C ASN A 87 -5.01 -15.70 -5.57
N GLN A 88 -4.80 -16.45 -4.48
CA GLN A 88 -3.71 -16.18 -3.53
C GLN A 88 -2.33 -16.32 -4.18
N ASP A 89 -2.11 -17.35 -4.99
CA ASP A 89 -0.84 -17.53 -5.71
C ASP A 89 -0.57 -16.39 -6.70
N LYS A 90 -1.60 -15.94 -7.43
CA LYS A 90 -1.50 -14.78 -8.33
C LYS A 90 -1.21 -13.48 -7.58
N LEU A 91 -1.87 -13.26 -6.45
CA LEU A 91 -1.65 -12.07 -5.61
C LEU A 91 -0.24 -12.07 -5.03
N ARG A 92 0.23 -13.22 -4.53
CA ARG A 92 1.58 -13.38 -4.01
C ARG A 92 2.64 -13.13 -5.08
N SER A 93 2.48 -13.74 -6.25
CA SER A 93 3.36 -13.51 -7.41
C SER A 93 3.43 -12.04 -7.81
N ARG A 94 2.29 -11.34 -7.86
CA ARG A 94 2.26 -9.90 -8.17
C ARG A 94 2.95 -9.06 -7.09
N ASN A 95 2.70 -9.35 -5.82
CA ASN A 95 3.32 -8.62 -4.72
C ASN A 95 4.84 -8.83 -4.68
N GLU A 96 5.31 -10.06 -4.91
CA GLU A 96 6.75 -10.35 -5.01
C GLU A 96 7.40 -9.60 -6.18
N ALA A 97 6.75 -9.55 -7.35
CA ALA A 97 7.23 -8.79 -8.50
C ALA A 97 7.26 -7.28 -8.25
N LEU A 98 6.25 -6.75 -7.56
CA LEU A 98 6.18 -5.33 -7.18
C LEU A 98 7.30 -4.95 -6.22
N LEU A 99 7.51 -5.74 -5.16
CA LEU A 99 8.58 -5.51 -4.18
C LEU A 99 9.95 -5.55 -4.86
N TYR A 100 10.15 -6.45 -5.82
CA TYR A 100 11.37 -6.49 -6.61
C TYR A 100 11.58 -5.21 -7.43
N ARG A 101 10.52 -4.70 -8.08
CA ARG A 101 10.57 -3.44 -8.84
C ARG A 101 10.89 -2.25 -7.92
N LEU A 102 10.23 -2.14 -6.78
CA LEU A 102 10.50 -1.08 -5.81
C LEU A 102 11.93 -1.16 -5.27
N GLN A 103 12.41 -2.36 -4.92
CA GLN A 103 13.78 -2.56 -4.46
C GLN A 103 14.81 -2.18 -5.53
N SER A 104 14.50 -2.44 -6.81
CA SER A 104 15.37 -2.02 -7.92
C SER A 104 15.42 -0.50 -8.06
N LEU A 105 14.29 0.19 -7.89
CA LEU A 105 14.23 1.66 -7.90
C LEU A 105 15.03 2.25 -6.74
N ASP A 106 14.85 1.73 -5.53
CA ASP A 106 15.59 2.16 -4.33
C ASP A 106 17.10 1.97 -4.49
N TYR A 107 17.50 0.84 -5.07
CA TYR A 107 18.91 0.56 -5.37
C TYR A 107 19.49 1.53 -6.41
N ILE A 108 18.75 1.84 -7.47
CA ILE A 108 19.20 2.71 -8.56
C ILE A 108 19.30 4.18 -8.12
N THR A 109 18.31 4.64 -7.36
CA THR A 109 18.21 6.02 -6.86
C THR A 109 19.02 6.27 -5.59
N LYS A 110 19.41 5.20 -4.87
CA LYS A 110 20.07 5.25 -3.56
C LYS A 110 19.23 5.94 -2.48
N VAL A 111 17.92 6.00 -2.67
CA VAL A 111 16.95 6.58 -1.75
C VAL A 111 15.87 5.54 -1.52
N THR A 112 15.49 5.33 -0.27
CA THR A 112 14.39 4.41 0.08
C THR A 112 13.05 5.16 -0.01
N HIS A 113 12.06 4.56 -0.68
CA HIS A 113 10.72 5.13 -0.85
C HIS A 113 9.69 4.31 -0.05
N PRO A 114 9.56 4.57 1.26
CA PRO A 114 8.84 3.68 2.18
C PRO A 114 7.32 3.71 2.01
N ASN A 115 6.73 4.63 1.25
CA ASN A 115 5.28 4.75 1.06
C ASN A 115 4.84 4.32 -0.33
N LEU A 116 5.76 4.30 -1.30
CA LEU A 116 5.48 3.97 -2.69
C LEU A 116 4.91 2.55 -2.89
N TYR A 117 5.19 1.61 -1.98
CA TYR A 117 4.64 0.23 -2.03
C TYR A 117 3.11 0.18 -2.01
N LEU A 118 2.46 1.26 -1.57
CA LEU A 118 1.00 1.40 -1.56
C LEU A 118 0.43 1.72 -2.95
N GLU A 119 1.26 2.23 -3.86
CA GLU A 119 0.86 2.70 -5.19
C GLU A 119 1.59 1.93 -6.30
N PRO A 120 1.14 0.69 -6.60
CA PRO A 120 1.82 -0.18 -7.56
C PRO A 120 1.88 0.40 -8.98
N ASP A 121 0.85 1.15 -9.38
CA ASP A 121 0.79 1.74 -10.72
C ASP A 121 1.82 2.86 -10.90
N ILE A 122 2.14 3.60 -9.82
CA ILE A 122 3.21 4.59 -9.81
C ILE A 122 4.57 3.90 -9.94
N ILE A 123 4.82 2.84 -9.16
CA ILE A 123 6.05 2.03 -9.25
C ILE A 123 6.25 1.52 -10.68
N ASP A 124 5.20 0.98 -11.28
CA ASP A 124 5.25 0.44 -12.64
C ASP A 124 5.54 1.54 -13.67
N SER A 125 4.94 2.73 -13.53
CA SER A 125 5.22 3.87 -14.41
C SER A 125 6.70 4.29 -14.39
N PHE A 126 7.30 4.37 -13.20
CA PHE A 126 8.72 4.71 -13.06
C PHE A 126 9.64 3.57 -13.51
N ALA A 127 9.29 2.32 -13.23
CA ALA A 127 10.07 1.15 -13.65
C ALA A 127 10.08 0.98 -15.18
N ASP A 128 8.95 1.18 -15.85
CA ASP A 128 8.81 1.09 -17.31
C ASP A 128 9.63 2.19 -18.05
N ASN A 129 9.92 3.29 -17.36
CA ASN A 129 10.61 4.47 -17.90
C ASN A 129 11.95 4.75 -17.20
N ILE A 130 12.57 3.73 -16.58
CA ILE A 130 13.84 3.87 -15.84
C ILE A 130 15.00 4.37 -16.72
N ASP A 131 14.93 4.12 -18.03
CA ASP A 131 15.87 4.62 -19.03
C ASP A 131 15.90 6.15 -19.10
N MET A 132 14.77 6.82 -18.81
CA MET A 132 14.67 8.27 -18.81
C MET A 132 15.54 8.93 -17.73
N ARG A 133 15.83 8.21 -16.65
CA ARG A 133 16.74 8.66 -15.59
C ARG A 133 18.14 9.00 -16.12
N SER A 134 18.61 8.30 -17.15
CA SER A 134 19.95 8.55 -17.72
C SER A 134 20.10 9.93 -18.36
N TYR A 135 19.00 10.56 -18.78
CA TYR A 135 19.00 11.90 -19.38
C TYR A 135 18.89 13.01 -18.34
N ALA A 136 18.19 12.77 -17.22
CA ALA A 136 18.03 13.76 -16.16
C ALA A 136 17.85 13.08 -14.79
N MET A 137 18.97 12.61 -14.22
CA MET A 137 18.96 11.84 -12.96
C MET A 137 18.28 12.60 -11.83
N ASP A 138 18.66 13.87 -11.62
CA ASP A 138 18.14 14.66 -10.51
C ASP A 138 16.63 14.92 -10.61
N SER A 139 16.12 15.20 -11.81
CA SER A 139 14.70 15.46 -12.02
C SER A 139 13.88 14.18 -11.89
N PHE A 140 14.39 13.05 -12.40
CA PHE A 140 13.76 11.75 -12.21
C PHE A 140 13.70 11.35 -10.73
N ASP A 141 14.82 11.45 -10.00
CA ASP A 141 14.90 11.09 -8.59
C ASP A 141 14.01 12.01 -7.72
N ARG A 142 13.93 13.31 -8.03
CA ARG A 142 13.01 14.24 -7.38
C ARG A 142 11.55 13.92 -7.65
N ALA A 143 11.19 13.57 -8.88
CA ALA A 143 9.83 13.16 -9.21
C ALA A 143 9.40 11.90 -8.44
N LEU A 144 10.31 10.93 -8.29
CA LEU A 144 10.06 9.72 -7.51
C LEU A 144 9.87 10.03 -6.02
N ALA A 145 10.73 10.86 -5.43
CA ALA A 145 10.62 11.27 -4.02
C ALA A 145 9.34 12.06 -3.71
N LEU A 146 8.91 12.92 -4.63
CA LEU A 146 7.63 13.63 -4.51
C LEU A 146 6.44 12.70 -4.66
N SER A 147 6.55 11.66 -5.49
CA SER A 147 5.53 10.61 -5.62
C SER A 147 5.40 9.78 -4.33
N ASP A 148 6.51 9.50 -3.63
CA ASP A 148 6.46 8.88 -2.30
C ASP A 148 5.76 9.77 -1.28
N SER A 149 6.05 11.08 -1.32
CA SER A 149 5.38 12.05 -0.45
C SER A 149 3.88 12.14 -0.74
N PHE A 150 3.48 12.03 -2.01
CA PHE A 150 2.07 11.96 -2.43
C PHE A 150 1.40 10.69 -1.90
N ALA A 151 2.04 9.53 -2.04
CA ALA A 151 1.54 8.26 -1.52
C ALA A 151 1.36 8.28 0.01
N ARG A 152 2.31 8.90 0.74
CA ARG A 152 2.18 9.12 2.19
C ARG A 152 0.95 9.95 2.51
N LEU A 153 0.76 11.06 1.81
CA LEU A 153 -0.37 11.97 2.06
C LEU A 153 -1.72 11.33 1.73
N LYS A 154 -1.80 10.52 0.67
CA LYS A 154 -2.97 9.69 0.38
C LYS A 154 -3.29 8.78 1.55
N ARG A 155 -2.29 8.02 2.04
CA ARG A 155 -2.46 7.14 3.21
C ARG A 155 -2.96 7.89 4.45
N ASP A 156 -2.43 9.09 4.71
CA ASP A 156 -2.89 9.92 5.83
C ASP A 156 -4.38 10.29 5.68
N VAL A 157 -4.82 10.64 4.47
CA VAL A 157 -6.25 10.87 4.13
C VAL A 157 -7.10 9.60 4.29
N GLU A 158 -6.56 8.43 3.94
CA GLU A 158 -7.26 7.15 4.11
C GLU A 158 -7.45 6.76 5.58
N LEU A 159 -6.42 6.96 6.41
CA LEU A 159 -6.48 6.76 7.87
C LEU A 159 -7.37 7.82 8.54
N GLY A 160 -7.50 8.98 7.88
CA GLY A 160 -8.44 10.02 8.20
C GLY A 160 -7.76 11.19 8.87
N THR A 161 -7.62 12.29 8.15
CA THR A 161 -7.09 13.55 8.69
C THR A 161 -8.18 14.45 9.25
N GLU A 162 -7.76 15.42 10.08
CA GLU A 162 -8.61 16.51 10.57
C GLU A 162 -8.79 17.61 9.53
N MET A 163 -7.75 17.86 8.71
CA MET A 163 -7.69 18.97 7.76
C MET A 163 -7.71 18.50 6.30
N CYS A 164 -8.69 17.64 5.97
CA CYS A 164 -8.82 16.97 4.67
C CYS A 164 -8.68 17.93 3.46
N GLN A 165 -9.28 19.12 3.52
CA GLN A 165 -9.20 20.10 2.43
C GLN A 165 -7.76 20.57 2.15
N ARG A 166 -6.99 20.83 3.21
CA ARG A 166 -5.59 21.26 3.10
C ARG A 166 -4.71 20.14 2.56
N ASP A 167 -5.01 18.90 2.93
CA ASP A 167 -4.28 17.73 2.43
C ASP A 167 -4.56 17.51 0.93
N ILE A 168 -5.80 17.70 0.47
CA ILE A 168 -6.12 17.69 -0.96
C ILE A 168 -5.36 18.78 -1.73
N GLU A 169 -5.32 20.00 -1.21
CA GLU A 169 -4.56 21.10 -1.84
C GLU A 169 -3.06 20.81 -1.89
N THR A 170 -2.53 20.20 -0.83
CA THR A 170 -1.13 19.78 -0.77
C THR A 170 -0.85 18.64 -1.75
N ALA A 171 -1.77 17.69 -1.89
CA ALA A 171 -1.68 16.60 -2.85
C ALA A 171 -1.70 17.10 -4.30
N ASP A 172 -2.57 18.07 -4.63
CA ASP A 172 -2.57 18.73 -5.94
C ASP A 172 -1.25 19.45 -6.23
N GLY A 173 -0.68 20.11 -5.22
CA GLY A 173 0.64 20.74 -5.30
C GLY A 173 1.76 19.72 -5.58
N LEU A 174 1.77 18.59 -4.86
CA LEU A 174 2.72 17.50 -5.08
C LEU A 174 2.57 16.89 -6.47
N ARG A 175 1.35 16.65 -6.95
CA ARG A 175 1.08 16.17 -8.31
C ARG A 175 1.71 17.08 -9.35
N LYS A 176 1.47 18.39 -9.27
CA LYS A 176 2.06 19.37 -10.20
C LYS A 176 3.58 19.36 -10.14
N ALA A 177 4.15 19.25 -8.94
CA ALA A 177 5.60 19.19 -8.76
C ALA A 177 6.21 17.92 -9.36
N VAL A 178 5.56 16.75 -9.21
CA VAL A 178 5.97 15.50 -9.86
C VAL A 178 5.99 15.68 -11.37
N LEU A 179 4.88 16.15 -11.97
CA LEU A 179 4.77 16.31 -13.41
C LEU A 179 5.82 17.29 -13.95
N ASN A 180 6.02 18.42 -13.27
CA ASN A 180 7.04 19.40 -13.67
C ASN A 180 8.44 18.78 -13.74
N HIS A 181 8.83 17.99 -12.74
CA HIS A 181 10.14 17.32 -12.77
C HIS A 181 10.23 16.24 -13.85
N VAL A 182 9.15 15.54 -14.19
CA VAL A 182 9.19 14.61 -15.34
C VAL A 182 9.25 15.38 -16.66
N TYR A 183 8.58 16.51 -16.80
CA TYR A 183 8.68 17.40 -17.97
C TYR A 183 10.08 18.00 -18.13
N GLU A 184 10.81 18.27 -17.03
CA GLU A 184 12.19 18.75 -17.10
C GLU A 184 13.14 17.77 -17.82
N ILE A 185 12.80 16.48 -17.87
CA ILE A 185 13.58 15.47 -18.59
C ILE A 185 13.62 15.78 -20.10
N ASP A 186 12.56 16.41 -20.65
CA ASP A 186 12.46 16.81 -22.06
C ASP A 186 13.61 17.71 -22.52
N PHE A 187 14.13 18.55 -21.63
CA PHE A 187 15.23 19.46 -21.97
C PHE A 187 16.57 18.76 -22.22
N ASN A 188 16.78 17.57 -21.64
CA ASN A 188 18.03 16.82 -21.76
C ASN A 188 17.91 15.62 -22.71
N LEU A 189 16.75 15.46 -23.34
CA LEU A 189 16.51 14.35 -24.25
C LEU A 189 17.21 14.56 -25.60
N PRO A 190 17.77 13.49 -26.20
CA PRO A 190 18.25 13.57 -27.57
C PRO A 190 17.09 13.86 -28.52
N ASN A 191 17.37 14.53 -29.64
CA ASN A 191 16.41 14.82 -30.72
C ASN A 191 15.99 13.55 -31.47
N SER A 192 15.33 12.63 -30.77
CA SER A 192 14.75 11.41 -31.28
C SER A 192 13.27 11.41 -30.97
N ARG A 193 12.46 11.45 -32.04
CA ARG A 193 10.99 11.42 -31.93
C ARG A 193 10.48 10.22 -31.14
N SER A 194 11.17 9.08 -31.22
CA SER A 194 10.79 7.88 -30.47
C SER A 194 10.92 8.07 -28.97
N ILE A 195 11.96 8.75 -28.51
CA ILE A 195 12.23 8.91 -27.08
C ILE A 195 11.33 10.01 -26.51
N GLN A 196 11.14 11.10 -27.26
CA GLN A 196 10.16 12.15 -26.92
C GLN A 196 8.74 11.58 -26.79
N ASN A 197 8.28 10.79 -27.78
CA ASN A 197 6.97 10.14 -27.72
C ASN A 197 6.84 9.22 -26.50
N LYS A 198 7.91 8.49 -26.15
CA LYS A 198 7.92 7.64 -24.95
C LYS A 198 7.79 8.47 -23.68
N LEU A 199 8.53 9.59 -23.56
CA LEU A 199 8.39 10.52 -22.44
C LEU A 199 6.97 11.07 -22.34
N TYR A 200 6.41 11.61 -23.42
CA TYR A 200 5.05 12.17 -23.39
C TYR A 200 3.99 11.12 -23.01
N SER A 201 4.15 9.88 -23.49
CA SER A 201 3.27 8.78 -23.08
C SER A 201 3.43 8.44 -21.59
N ALA A 202 4.66 8.47 -21.06
CA ALA A 202 4.92 8.23 -19.65
C ALA A 202 4.33 9.33 -18.77
N VAL A 203 4.50 10.60 -19.17
CA VAL A 203 3.96 11.76 -18.47
C VAL A 203 2.43 11.73 -18.46
N SER A 204 1.80 11.50 -19.62
CA SER A 204 0.33 11.39 -19.71
C SER A 204 -0.20 10.28 -18.81
N ARG A 205 0.44 9.11 -18.82
CA ARG A 205 0.04 7.99 -17.94
C ARG A 205 0.20 8.35 -16.47
N LEU A 206 1.30 9.01 -16.10
CA LEU A 206 1.54 9.42 -14.71
C LEU A 206 0.55 10.51 -14.26
N GLU A 207 0.20 11.43 -15.15
CA GLU A 207 -0.81 12.47 -14.91
C GLU A 207 -2.18 11.85 -14.61
N ASP A 208 -2.63 10.91 -15.45
CA ASP A 208 -3.89 10.19 -15.26
C ASP A 208 -3.91 9.44 -13.93
N LEU A 209 -2.82 8.72 -13.60
CA LEU A 209 -2.71 8.00 -12.33
C LEU A 209 -2.80 8.94 -11.12
N LEU A 210 -2.07 10.05 -11.13
CA LEU A 210 -2.08 11.00 -10.02
C LEU A 210 -3.42 11.73 -9.91
N LEU A 211 -4.10 11.97 -11.03
CA LEU A 211 -5.47 12.50 -11.07
C LEU A 211 -6.46 11.56 -10.40
N ASP A 212 -6.46 10.29 -10.81
CA ASP A 212 -7.37 9.27 -10.27
C ASP A 212 -7.19 9.16 -8.74
N LEU A 213 -5.94 9.10 -8.27
CA LEU A 213 -5.62 9.04 -6.85
C LEU A 213 -6.08 10.30 -6.09
N LEU A 214 -5.93 11.48 -6.67
CA LEU A 214 -6.41 12.73 -6.09
C LEU A 214 -7.93 12.74 -5.97
N GLU A 215 -8.64 12.26 -7.00
CA GLU A 215 -10.10 12.14 -6.97
C GLU A 215 -10.56 11.16 -5.88
N GLU A 216 -9.86 10.04 -5.69
CA GLU A 216 -10.14 9.10 -4.61
C GLU A 216 -10.02 9.76 -3.24
N MET A 217 -8.95 10.55 -3.02
CA MET A 217 -8.79 11.32 -1.79
C MET A 217 -9.96 12.29 -1.59
N GLN A 218 -10.38 13.02 -2.64
CA GLN A 218 -11.52 13.94 -2.58
C GLN A 218 -12.84 13.23 -2.26
N LYS A 219 -13.08 12.06 -2.84
CA LYS A 219 -14.26 11.22 -2.55
C LYS A 219 -14.28 10.80 -1.08
N ARG A 220 -13.13 10.41 -0.51
CA ARG A 220 -13.03 10.06 0.92
C ARG A 220 -13.26 11.27 1.83
N CYS A 221 -12.68 12.42 1.50
CA CYS A 221 -12.90 13.66 2.26
C CYS A 221 -14.37 14.11 2.27
N SER A 222 -15.03 14.11 1.12
CA SER A 222 -16.44 14.52 0.99
C SER A 222 -17.41 13.54 1.68
N GLY A 223 -17.13 12.24 1.62
CA GLY A 223 -17.89 11.21 2.34
C GLY A 223 -17.81 11.37 3.87
N LYS A 224 -16.65 11.75 4.41
CA LYS A 224 -16.44 11.97 5.85
C LYS A 224 -17.20 13.20 6.36
N ARG A 225 -17.27 14.28 5.58
CA ARG A 225 -18.03 15.50 5.90
C ARG A 225 -19.53 15.23 6.06
N ARG A 226 -20.10 14.36 5.21
CA ARG A 226 -21.51 13.95 5.30
C ARG A 226 -21.81 13.15 6.56
N ARG A 227 -20.87 12.31 7.03
CA ARG A 227 -21.05 11.53 8.28
C ARG A 227 -21.01 12.41 9.53
N LEU A 228 -20.09 13.37 9.57
CA LEU A 228 -19.97 14.33 10.68
C LEU A 228 -21.17 15.27 10.78
N GLN A 229 -21.77 15.66 9.65
CA GLN A 229 -23.00 16.48 9.62
C GLN A 229 -24.28 15.68 9.90
N ALA A 230 -24.25 14.34 9.73
CA ALA A 230 -25.39 13.46 10.01
C ALA A 230 -25.46 13.02 11.48
N THR A 231 -24.37 13.16 12.24
CA THR A 231 -24.42 13.10 13.70
C THR A 231 -25.08 14.37 14.23
N PRO A 232 -26.25 14.30 14.88
CA PRO A 232 -26.83 15.46 15.53
C PRO A 232 -25.83 16.04 16.53
N PRO A 233 -25.76 17.38 16.69
CA PRO A 233 -24.92 17.97 17.72
C PRO A 233 -25.26 17.33 19.06
N LEU A 234 -24.23 16.92 19.82
CA LEU A 234 -24.43 16.46 21.18
C LEU A 234 -25.25 17.53 21.92
N PRO A 235 -26.32 17.12 22.62
CA PRO A 235 -27.18 18.08 23.30
C PRO A 235 -26.34 18.82 24.36
N ALA A 236 -26.62 20.12 24.53
CA ALA A 236 -25.79 21.06 25.28
C ALA A 236 -25.68 20.74 26.78
N ASP A 237 -26.46 19.77 27.25
CA ASP A 237 -26.48 19.19 28.59
C ASP A 237 -25.38 18.12 28.82
N ALA A 238 -24.69 17.64 27.78
CA ALA A 238 -23.58 16.70 27.93
C ALA A 238 -22.27 17.34 28.46
N TYR A 239 -22.24 18.66 28.68
CA TYR A 239 -21.06 19.40 29.15
C TYR A 239 -21.13 19.86 30.61
N THR A 240 -22.19 19.54 31.34
CA THR A 240 -22.31 19.85 32.78
C THR A 240 -22.20 18.58 33.60
N ASP A 241 -20.97 18.14 33.85
CA ASP A 241 -20.59 17.41 35.07
C ASP A 241 -19.06 17.33 35.16
N GLY A 242 -18.45 18.50 35.34
CA GLY A 242 -17.06 18.67 35.74
C GLY A 242 -17.03 19.44 37.05
N VAL A 243 -17.29 18.71 38.12
CA VAL A 243 -17.36 19.16 39.51
C VAL A 243 -16.10 19.93 39.90
N LEU A 244 -16.28 21.21 40.25
CA LEU A 244 -15.38 21.97 41.12
C LEU A 244 -15.51 21.41 42.55
N TYR A 245 -14.49 20.70 43.02
CA TYR A 245 -14.08 20.68 44.44
C TYR A 245 -12.56 20.59 44.52
#